data_AF-A0A6G6K2V6-F1
#
_entry.id   AF-A0A6G6K2V6-F1
#
_cell.length_a   1.000
_cell.length_b   1.000
_cell.length_c   1.000
_cell.angle_alpha   90.00
_cell.angle_beta   90.00
_cell.angle_gamma   90.00
#
_symmetry.space_group_name_H-M   'P 1'
#
loop_
_entity.id
_entity.type
_entity.pdbx_description
1 polymer ?
#
loop_
_entity_poly.entity_id
_entity_poly.type
_entity_poly.pdbx_seq_one_letter_code
_entity_poly.pdbx_strand_id
1 'polypeptide(L)'
;MTPPFPSREELRSRGYDRAALDQYDQWREAHREAQVLAARLPQVFGNPPRPRITLNVATGLDNEWNLADERIAELSARDPEQHWMEVTAEAVRDCRHYFTFSDAEGWRFYLPAFLQHGLAGFPNGDHDAVYHACVSRKHVDLLTTEQLAFLDEFTALCHKWQSPSPLPLLSPLR
;
A
#
# COMPACT_ATOMS: atom_id res chain seq x y z
N MET A 1 6.03 -4.10 -13.84
CA MET A 1 5.90 -5.50 -14.31
C MET A 1 6.44 -6.41 -13.23
N THR A 2 5.58 -6.99 -12.40
CA THR A 2 5.96 -8.09 -11.52
C THR A 2 6.28 -9.28 -12.42
N PRO A 3 7.52 -9.81 -12.44
CA PRO A 3 7.82 -10.97 -13.28
C PRO A 3 6.90 -12.13 -12.86
N PRO A 4 6.51 -13.01 -13.81
CA PRO A 4 5.73 -14.17 -13.43
C PRO A 4 6.53 -14.94 -12.38
N PHE A 5 5.89 -15.19 -11.25
CA PHE A 5 6.37 -16.08 -10.21
C PHE A 5 6.93 -17.36 -10.88
N PRO A 6 8.25 -17.66 -10.79
CA PRO A 6 8.82 -18.89 -11.35
C PRO A 6 8.09 -20.13 -10.84
N SER A 7 8.10 -21.22 -11.63
CA SER A 7 7.45 -22.45 -11.18
C SER A 7 8.22 -23.08 -10.02
N ARG A 8 7.55 -23.91 -9.22
CA ARG A 8 8.22 -24.68 -8.15
C ARG A 8 9.32 -25.59 -8.71
N GLU A 9 9.16 -26.09 -9.93
CA GLU A 9 10.15 -26.92 -10.63
C GLU A 9 11.37 -26.09 -11.05
N GLU A 10 11.15 -24.87 -11.51
CA GLU A 10 12.22 -23.92 -11.87
C GLU A 10 13.03 -23.51 -10.63
N LEU A 11 12.39 -23.26 -9.50
CA LEU A 11 13.11 -23.00 -8.26
C LEU A 11 13.88 -24.24 -7.79
N ARG A 12 13.30 -25.44 -7.90
CA ARG A 12 14.01 -26.68 -7.57
C ARG A 12 15.24 -26.88 -8.46
N SER A 13 15.15 -26.61 -9.77
CA SER A 13 16.30 -26.75 -10.69
C SER A 13 17.40 -25.72 -10.42
N ARG A 14 17.05 -24.59 -9.82
CA ARG A 14 18.00 -23.57 -9.32
C ARG A 14 18.61 -23.90 -7.94
N GLY A 15 18.30 -25.07 -7.36
CA GLY A 15 18.91 -25.53 -6.11
C GLY A 15 18.26 -25.02 -4.82
N TYR A 16 17.04 -24.49 -4.89
CA TYR A 16 16.30 -24.09 -3.70
C TYR A 16 15.83 -25.31 -2.90
N ASP A 17 15.97 -25.27 -1.58
CA ASP A 17 15.58 -26.36 -0.68
C ASP A 17 14.05 -26.44 -0.49
N ARG A 18 13.60 -27.50 0.20
CA ARG A 18 12.16 -27.71 0.45
C ARG A 18 11.52 -26.56 1.24
N ALA A 19 12.21 -26.01 2.23
CA ALA A 19 11.65 -24.96 3.09
C ALA A 19 11.45 -23.66 2.28
N ALA A 20 12.42 -23.31 1.44
CA ALA A 20 12.34 -22.20 0.50
C ALA A 20 11.17 -22.35 -0.49
N LEU A 21 10.96 -23.56 -1.02
CA LEU A 21 9.84 -23.83 -1.93
C LEU A 21 8.48 -23.75 -1.21
N ASP A 22 8.39 -24.25 0.02
CA ASP A 22 7.15 -24.20 0.82
C ASP A 22 6.80 -22.76 1.22
N GLN A 23 7.81 -21.96 1.58
CA GLN A 23 7.65 -20.51 1.78
C GLN A 23 7.20 -19.79 0.51
N TYR A 24 7.79 -20.15 -0.63
CA TYR A 24 7.43 -19.56 -1.90
C TYR A 24 5.97 -19.82 -2.28
N ASP A 25 5.45 -21.03 -2.01
CA ASP A 25 4.04 -21.34 -2.21
C ASP A 25 3.13 -20.52 -1.27
N GLN A 26 3.55 -20.28 -0.03
CA GLN A 26 2.85 -19.36 0.88
C GLN A 26 2.80 -17.93 0.33
N TRP A 27 3.92 -17.42 -0.20
CA TRP A 27 3.97 -16.09 -0.81
C TRP A 27 3.07 -15.96 -2.03
N ARG A 28 3.01 -17.00 -2.88
CA ARG A 28 2.11 -17.02 -4.04
C ARG A 28 0.65 -16.98 -3.61
N GLU A 29 0.30 -17.71 -2.56
CA GLU A 29 -1.06 -17.72 -2.04
C GLU A 29 -1.44 -16.39 -1.38
N ALA A 30 -0.54 -15.81 -0.58
CA ALA A 30 -0.68 -14.48 -0.01
C ALA A 30 -0.89 -13.42 -1.09
N HIS A 31 -0.07 -13.46 -2.15
CA HIS A 31 -0.19 -12.55 -3.28
C HIS A 31 -1.51 -12.75 -4.02
N ARG A 32 -1.95 -13.99 -4.25
CA ARG A 32 -3.23 -14.30 -4.88
C ARG A 32 -4.40 -13.68 -4.12
N GLU A 33 -4.44 -13.83 -2.79
CA GLU A 33 -5.47 -13.22 -1.95
C GLU A 33 -5.43 -11.69 -1.99
N ALA A 34 -4.23 -11.10 -1.95
CA ALA A 34 -4.06 -9.66 -2.08
C ALA A 34 -4.57 -9.12 -3.42
N GLN A 35 -4.34 -9.83 -4.54
CA GLN A 35 -4.84 -9.45 -5.86
C GLN A 35 -6.37 -9.50 -5.93
N VAL A 36 -7.00 -10.50 -5.30
CA VAL A 36 -8.47 -10.57 -5.20
C VAL A 36 -9.03 -9.37 -4.44
N LEU A 37 -8.38 -8.96 -3.35
CA LEU A 37 -8.78 -7.79 -2.58
C LEU A 37 -8.56 -6.49 -3.38
N ALA A 38 -7.40 -6.34 -4.03
CA ALA A 38 -7.06 -5.16 -4.82
C ALA A 38 -8.05 -4.90 -5.97
N ALA A 39 -8.55 -5.96 -6.60
CA ALA A 39 -9.50 -5.85 -7.70
C ALA A 39 -10.83 -5.16 -7.34
N ARG A 40 -11.16 -5.06 -6.04
CA ARG A 40 -12.39 -4.40 -5.54
C ARG A 40 -12.21 -2.91 -5.23
N LEU A 41 -10.97 -2.41 -5.18
CA LEU A 41 -10.68 -1.03 -4.79
C LEU A 41 -11.46 0.02 -5.62
N PRO A 42 -11.54 -0.07 -6.97
CA PRO A 42 -12.26 0.93 -7.76
C PRO A 42 -13.75 1.00 -7.42
N GLN A 43 -14.39 -0.13 -7.13
CA GLN A 43 -15.81 -0.16 -6.77
C GLN A 43 -16.05 0.39 -5.36
N VAL A 44 -15.20 0.07 -4.39
CA VAL A 44 -15.37 0.47 -2.99
C VAL A 44 -15.02 1.94 -2.76
N PHE A 45 -13.96 2.44 -3.42
CA PHE A 45 -13.47 3.80 -3.18
C PHE A 45 -13.96 4.81 -4.23
N GLY A 46 -14.35 4.36 -5.42
CA GLY A 46 -14.89 5.23 -6.47
C GLY A 46 -13.92 6.33 -6.87
N ASN A 47 -14.46 7.53 -7.10
CA ASN A 47 -13.72 8.72 -7.50
C ASN A 47 -13.93 9.88 -6.49
N PRO A 48 -13.28 9.83 -5.32
CA PRO A 48 -13.38 10.89 -4.32
C PRO A 48 -12.77 12.20 -4.84
N PRO A 49 -13.25 13.36 -4.36
CA PRO A 49 -12.66 14.64 -4.75
C PRO A 49 -11.22 14.74 -4.28
N ARG A 50 -10.39 15.41 -5.09
CA ARG A 50 -9.00 15.69 -4.77
C ARG A 50 -8.90 16.57 -3.51
N PRO A 51 -8.05 16.21 -2.53
CA PRO A 51 -7.94 16.92 -1.27
C PRO A 51 -7.07 18.17 -1.38
N ARG A 52 -7.17 19.06 -0.39
CA ARG A 52 -6.25 20.19 -0.24
C ARG A 52 -4.83 19.73 0.15
N ILE A 53 -4.72 18.71 1.01
CA ILE A 53 -3.42 18.13 1.42
C ILE A 53 -3.05 17.01 0.47
N THR A 54 -2.33 17.36 -0.60
CA THR A 54 -1.74 16.42 -1.56
C THR A 54 -0.38 15.90 -1.08
N LEU A 55 0.24 14.96 -1.80
CA LEU A 55 1.50 14.33 -1.38
C LEU A 55 2.64 15.35 -1.14
N ASN A 56 2.85 16.28 -2.08
CA ASN A 56 3.86 17.33 -1.92
C ASN A 56 3.48 18.33 -0.83
N VAL A 57 2.19 18.60 -0.59
CA VAL A 57 1.75 19.45 0.53
C VAL A 57 2.07 18.77 1.87
N ALA A 58 1.80 17.47 2.02
CA ALA A 58 2.16 16.71 3.22
C ALA A 58 3.68 16.72 3.47
N THR A 59 4.47 16.56 2.40
CA THR A 59 5.94 16.69 2.46
C THR A 59 6.37 18.10 2.89
N GLY A 60 5.68 19.13 2.40
CA GLY A 60 5.90 20.51 2.82
C GLY A 60 5.58 20.72 4.30
N LEU A 61 4.48 20.14 4.81
CA LEU A 61 4.12 20.20 6.22
C LEU A 61 5.15 19.52 7.12
N ASP A 62 5.70 18.39 6.70
CA ASP A 62 6.79 17.69 7.42
C ASP A 62 8.06 18.56 7.50
N ASN A 63 8.42 19.22 6.40
CA ASN A 63 9.66 20.01 6.32
C ASN A 63 9.54 21.41 6.95
N GLU A 64 8.40 22.09 6.74
CA GLU A 64 8.23 23.52 7.01
C GLU A 64 7.29 23.80 8.20
N TRP A 65 6.56 22.80 8.70
CA TRP A 65 5.59 22.83 9.81
C TRP A 65 4.34 23.69 9.57
N ASN A 66 4.47 24.88 8.99
CA ASN A 66 3.38 25.80 8.67
C ASN A 66 3.51 26.27 7.23
N LEU A 67 2.47 26.04 6.42
CA LEU A 67 2.42 26.48 5.03
C LEU A 67 1.37 27.58 4.85
N ALA A 68 1.76 28.68 4.21
CA ALA A 68 0.82 29.68 3.72
C ALA A 68 0.02 29.13 2.52
N ASP A 69 -1.14 29.71 2.23
CA ASP A 69 -2.03 29.28 1.14
C ASP A 69 -1.33 29.26 -0.22
N GLU A 70 -0.46 30.25 -0.49
CA GLU A 70 0.31 30.34 -1.73
C GLU A 70 1.28 29.15 -1.86
N ARG A 71 1.92 28.76 -0.75
CA ARG A 71 2.85 27.64 -0.71
C ARG A 71 2.13 26.30 -0.86
N ILE A 72 0.95 26.17 -0.27
CA ILE A 72 0.07 25.00 -0.45
C ILE A 72 -0.33 24.87 -1.93
N ALA A 73 -0.74 25.96 -2.57
CA ALA A 73 -1.10 25.95 -3.99
C ALA A 73 0.09 25.57 -4.89
N GLU A 74 1.29 26.10 -4.61
CA GLU A 74 2.51 25.75 -5.34
C GLU A 74 2.87 24.27 -5.22
N LEU A 75 2.83 23.71 -4.00
CA LEU A 75 3.13 22.30 -3.75
C LEU A 75 2.07 21.39 -4.37
N SER A 76 0.78 21.75 -4.24
CA SER A 76 -0.33 21.01 -4.83
C SER A 76 -0.25 20.95 -6.36
N ALA A 77 0.27 22.00 -7.02
CA ALA A 77 0.48 22.01 -8.46
C ALA A 77 1.55 21.00 -8.94
N ARG A 78 2.39 20.48 -8.05
CA ARG A 78 3.40 19.45 -8.37
C ARG A 78 2.86 18.03 -8.37
N ASP A 79 1.66 17.85 -7.82
CA ASP A 79 0.91 16.60 -7.80
C ASP A 79 -0.09 16.63 -8.99
N PRO A 80 0.20 16.01 -10.14
CA PRO A 80 -0.66 16.13 -11.33
C PRO A 80 -1.93 15.29 -11.23
N GLU A 81 -1.98 14.30 -10.33
CA GLU A 81 -3.08 13.37 -10.21
C GLU A 81 -4.41 14.07 -9.92
N GLN A 82 -5.42 13.72 -10.71
CA GLN A 82 -6.81 14.10 -10.48
C GLN A 82 -7.59 12.92 -9.90
N HIS A 83 -7.11 11.70 -10.11
CA HIS A 83 -7.69 10.48 -9.56
C HIS A 83 -6.63 9.69 -8.81
N TRP A 84 -7.00 9.08 -7.68
CA TRP A 84 -6.09 8.26 -6.89
C TRP A 84 -5.45 7.08 -7.66
N MET A 85 -6.07 6.60 -8.74
CA MET A 85 -5.52 5.51 -9.57
C MET A 85 -4.32 5.97 -10.41
N GLU A 86 -4.14 7.28 -10.59
CA GLU A 86 -3.03 7.89 -11.31
C GLU A 86 -1.79 8.04 -10.43
N VAL A 87 -1.94 7.91 -9.10
CA VAL A 87 -0.85 7.97 -8.14
C VAL A 87 0.10 6.80 -8.39
N THR A 88 1.38 7.10 -8.63
CA THR A 88 2.38 6.09 -8.96
C THR A 88 2.88 5.35 -7.72
N ALA A 89 3.45 4.16 -7.93
CA ALA A 89 4.09 3.41 -6.85
C ALA A 89 5.27 4.18 -6.23
N GLU A 90 5.98 4.95 -7.05
CA GLU A 90 7.08 5.80 -6.62
C GLU A 90 6.60 6.93 -5.71
N ALA A 91 5.50 7.62 -6.09
CA ALA A 91 4.93 8.68 -5.27
C ALA A 91 4.49 8.16 -3.88
N VAL A 92 3.85 6.98 -3.83
CA VAL A 92 3.49 6.32 -2.55
C VAL A 92 4.72 5.98 -1.71
N ARG A 93 5.76 5.39 -2.33
CA ARG A 93 6.99 4.99 -1.64
C ARG A 93 7.75 6.19 -1.08
N ASP A 94 7.77 7.29 -1.81
CA ASP A 94 8.54 8.47 -1.43
C ASP A 94 7.77 9.31 -0.38
N CYS A 95 6.44 9.17 -0.31
CA CYS A 95 5.57 9.88 0.62
C CYS A 95 4.97 9.00 1.73
N ARG A 96 5.74 8.04 2.28
CA ARG A 96 5.25 7.13 3.35
C ARG A 96 4.78 7.83 4.63
N HIS A 97 5.26 9.04 4.87
CA HIS A 97 4.85 9.88 6.00
C HIS A 97 3.50 10.60 5.78
N TYR A 98 2.88 10.46 4.60
CA TYR A 98 1.66 11.18 4.21
C TYR A 98 0.56 11.14 5.27
N PHE A 99 0.27 9.97 5.83
CA PHE A 99 -0.82 9.80 6.81
C PHE A 99 -0.59 10.54 8.13
N THR A 100 0.63 11.00 8.43
CA THR A 100 0.92 11.82 9.61
C THR A 100 0.45 13.27 9.43
N PHE A 101 0.49 13.78 8.20
CA PHE A 101 0.23 15.19 7.89
C PHE A 101 -1.05 15.42 7.08
N SER A 102 -1.76 14.35 6.75
CA SER A 102 -3.03 14.37 6.03
C SER A 102 -4.23 14.57 6.97
N ASP A 103 -5.41 14.70 6.38
CA ASP A 103 -6.70 14.83 7.06
C ASP A 103 -7.70 13.81 6.48
N ALA A 104 -8.97 13.90 6.87
CA ALA A 104 -10.00 12.95 6.41
C ALA A 104 -10.26 13.03 4.90
N GLU A 105 -10.08 14.20 4.28
CA GLU A 105 -10.23 14.34 2.82
C GLU A 105 -9.06 13.66 2.11
N GLY A 106 -7.85 13.89 2.60
CA GLY A 106 -6.63 13.29 2.10
C GLY A 106 -6.61 11.79 2.25
N TRP A 107 -7.09 11.25 3.38
CA TRP A 107 -7.28 9.81 3.56
C TRP A 107 -8.29 9.26 2.57
N ARG A 108 -9.46 9.88 2.41
CA ARG A 108 -10.47 9.42 1.45
C ARG A 108 -9.91 9.33 0.03
N PHE A 109 -9.02 10.23 -0.38
CA PHE A 109 -8.41 10.22 -1.71
C PHE A 109 -7.19 9.30 -1.83
N TYR A 110 -6.16 9.44 -1.00
CA TYR A 110 -4.89 8.71 -1.18
C TYR A 110 -4.86 7.33 -0.54
N LEU A 111 -5.69 7.03 0.47
CA LEU A 111 -5.73 5.69 1.08
C LEU A 111 -5.91 4.56 0.04
N PRO A 112 -6.84 4.63 -0.93
CA PRO A 112 -6.94 3.58 -1.95
C PRO A 112 -5.70 3.47 -2.85
N ALA A 113 -4.98 4.56 -3.12
CA ALA A 113 -3.71 4.48 -3.85
C ALA A 113 -2.64 3.72 -3.07
N PHE A 114 -2.50 4.03 -1.78
CA PHE A 114 -1.58 3.34 -0.88
C PHE A 114 -1.96 1.86 -0.72
N LEU A 115 -3.25 1.55 -0.59
CA LEU A 115 -3.77 0.17 -0.56
C LEU A 115 -3.46 -0.58 -1.87
N GLN A 116 -3.69 0.05 -3.02
CA GLN A 116 -3.41 -0.54 -4.33
C GLN A 116 -1.95 -0.95 -4.45
N HIS A 117 -1.02 -0.06 -4.12
CA HIS A 117 0.41 -0.33 -4.23
C HIS A 117 0.91 -1.30 -3.16
N GLY A 118 0.39 -1.22 -1.94
CA GLY A 118 0.67 -2.18 -0.87
C GLY A 118 0.24 -3.60 -1.25
N LEU A 119 -0.97 -3.76 -1.79
CA LEU A 119 -1.50 -5.04 -2.24
C LEU A 119 -0.80 -5.58 -3.50
N ALA A 120 -0.37 -4.70 -4.41
CA ALA A 120 0.38 -5.09 -5.61
C ALA A 120 1.74 -5.72 -5.28
N GLY A 121 2.39 -5.27 -4.20
CA GLY A 121 3.66 -5.84 -3.73
C GLY A 121 3.51 -6.98 -2.70
N PHE A 122 2.32 -7.23 -2.18
CA PHE A 122 2.09 -8.14 -1.05
C PHE A 122 2.56 -9.59 -1.33
N PRO A 123 3.15 -10.30 -0.35
CA PRO A 123 3.41 -9.86 1.03
C PRO A 123 4.73 -9.08 1.20
N ASN A 124 5.57 -9.01 0.17
CA ASN A 124 6.93 -8.47 0.28
C ASN A 124 7.06 -6.97 -0.05
N GLY A 125 5.95 -6.32 -0.40
CA GLY A 125 5.87 -4.91 -0.73
C GLY A 125 5.80 -4.03 0.51
N ASP A 126 6.03 -2.74 0.30
CA ASP A 126 5.92 -1.72 1.36
C ASP A 126 4.45 -1.43 1.65
N HIS A 127 3.90 -2.13 2.64
CA HIS A 127 2.51 -2.00 3.08
C HIS A 127 2.39 -1.54 4.55
N ASP A 128 3.50 -1.28 5.23
CA ASP A 128 3.52 -0.96 6.67
C ASP A 128 2.82 0.38 6.95
N ALA A 129 3.12 1.42 6.15
CA ALA A 129 2.52 2.74 6.32
C ALA A 129 0.98 2.68 6.20
N VAL A 130 0.48 1.97 5.18
CA VAL A 130 -0.96 1.81 4.97
C VAL A 130 -1.60 0.89 6.01
N TYR A 131 -0.90 -0.16 6.44
CA TYR A 131 -1.34 -1.01 7.55
C TYR A 131 -1.52 -0.21 8.84
N HIS A 132 -0.53 0.60 9.23
CA HIS A 132 -0.62 1.43 10.42
C HIS A 132 -1.71 2.51 10.31
N ALA A 133 -1.91 3.10 9.12
CA ALA A 133 -3.05 3.99 8.88
C ALA A 133 -4.38 3.28 9.10
N CYS A 134 -4.57 2.09 8.51
CA CYS A 134 -5.80 1.29 8.65
C CYS A 134 -6.08 0.88 10.10
N VAL A 135 -5.06 0.48 10.86
CA VAL A 135 -5.20 0.10 12.28
C VAL A 135 -5.49 1.32 13.15
N SER A 136 -4.83 2.46 12.91
CA SER A 136 -4.97 3.64 13.75
C SER A 136 -6.30 4.37 13.60
N ARG A 137 -6.92 4.28 12.41
CA ARG A 137 -8.24 4.88 12.09
C ARG A 137 -8.35 6.38 12.44
N LYS A 138 -7.27 7.14 12.36
CA LYS A 138 -7.23 8.54 12.82
C LYS A 138 -8.12 9.50 12.06
N HIS A 139 -8.30 9.30 10.75
CA HIS A 139 -9.03 10.22 9.86
C HIS A 139 -10.06 9.49 8.99
N VAL A 140 -10.84 8.61 9.60
CA VAL A 140 -11.83 7.78 8.90
C VAL A 140 -13.22 8.43 8.81
N ASP A 141 -13.37 9.67 9.25
CA ASP A 141 -14.66 10.37 9.39
C ASP A 141 -15.42 10.50 8.07
N LEU A 142 -14.70 10.52 6.94
CA LEU A 142 -15.29 10.62 5.60
C LEU A 142 -15.38 9.28 4.86
N LEU A 143 -15.00 8.18 5.50
CA LEU A 143 -15.08 6.84 4.90
C LEU A 143 -16.47 6.25 5.11
N THR A 144 -16.97 5.54 4.10
CA THR A 144 -18.24 4.82 4.18
C THR A 144 -18.09 3.52 4.98
N THR A 145 -19.21 2.93 5.41
CA THR A 145 -19.22 1.60 6.04
C THR A 145 -18.54 0.54 5.16
N GLU A 146 -18.73 0.61 3.84
CA GLU A 146 -18.11 -0.33 2.89
C GLU A 146 -16.59 -0.14 2.82
N GLN A 147 -16.12 1.10 2.80
CA GLN A 147 -14.69 1.41 2.83
C GLN A 147 -14.05 0.95 4.14
N LEU A 148 -14.72 1.17 5.27
CA LEU A 148 -14.25 0.70 6.58
C LEU A 148 -14.15 -0.84 6.64
N ALA A 149 -15.15 -1.54 6.11
CA ALA A 149 -15.13 -3.00 6.02
C ALA A 149 -13.95 -3.49 5.15
N PHE A 150 -13.64 -2.77 4.05
CA PHE A 150 -12.47 -3.07 3.24
C PHE A 150 -11.15 -2.93 4.04
N LEU A 151 -11.03 -1.90 4.89
CA LEU A 151 -9.84 -1.74 5.74
C LEU A 151 -9.68 -2.91 6.73
N ASP A 152 -10.79 -3.43 7.25
CA ASP A 152 -10.79 -4.60 8.13
C ASP A 152 -10.33 -5.87 7.40
N GLU A 153 -10.80 -6.08 6.17
CA GLU A 153 -10.35 -7.19 5.33
C GLU A 153 -8.85 -7.10 5.00
N PHE A 154 -8.36 -5.90 4.68
CA PHE A 154 -6.94 -5.66 4.45
C PHE A 154 -6.09 -5.93 5.71
N THR A 155 -6.55 -5.47 6.86
CA THR A 155 -5.85 -5.68 8.15
C THR A 155 -5.82 -7.17 8.51
N ALA A 156 -6.93 -7.88 8.31
CA ALA A 156 -7.01 -9.33 8.53
C ALA A 156 -6.08 -10.10 7.58
N LEU A 157 -5.98 -9.69 6.31
CA LEU A 157 -5.01 -10.25 5.36
C LEU A 157 -3.58 -10.07 5.85
N CYS A 158 -3.23 -8.88 6.34
CA CYS A 158 -1.91 -8.61 6.90
C CYS A 158 -1.62 -9.54 8.10
N HIS A 159 -2.53 -9.64 9.07
CA HIS A 159 -2.35 -10.52 10.25
C HIS A 159 -2.18 -11.99 9.89
N LYS A 160 -2.96 -12.47 8.91
CA LYS A 160 -2.88 -13.85 8.43
C LYS A 160 -1.47 -14.19 7.91
N TRP A 161 -0.83 -13.27 7.19
CA TRP A 161 0.43 -13.52 6.50
C TRP A 161 1.67 -12.91 7.18
N GLN A 162 1.50 -12.11 8.25
CA GLN A 162 2.58 -11.54 9.08
C GLN A 162 3.02 -12.45 10.24
N SER A 163 2.39 -13.62 10.46
CA SER A 163 2.81 -14.54 11.53
C SER A 163 4.20 -15.15 11.26
N PRO A 164 5.08 -15.27 12.28
CA PRO A 164 6.49 -15.55 12.11
C PRO A 164 6.71 -17.04 11.78
N SER A 165 7.05 -17.35 10.53
CA SER A 165 7.88 -18.52 10.27
C SER A 165 9.34 -18.08 10.43
N PRO A 166 10.18 -18.75 11.24
CA PRO A 166 11.57 -18.37 11.45
C PRO A 166 12.30 -18.46 10.10
N LEU A 167 12.69 -17.32 9.54
CA LEU A 167 13.27 -17.22 8.21
C LEU A 167 14.75 -17.61 8.22
N PRO A 168 15.18 -18.65 7.49
CA PRO A 168 16.42 -18.54 6.75
C PRO A 168 16.15 -17.69 5.50
N LEU A 169 16.94 -16.62 5.34
CA LEU A 169 17.01 -15.87 4.08
C LEU A 169 17.23 -16.86 2.93
N LEU A 170 16.37 -16.79 1.90
CA LEU A 170 16.47 -17.58 0.67
C LEU A 170 17.90 -17.48 0.13
N SER A 171 18.71 -18.49 0.41
CA SER A 171 20.08 -18.59 -0.05
C SER A 171 20.17 -19.89 -0.83
N PRO A 172 20.56 -19.87 -2.12
CA PRO A 172 20.86 -21.11 -2.82
C PRO A 172 21.97 -21.84 -2.07
N LEU A 173 21.83 -23.15 -1.93
CA LEU A 173 22.91 -24.00 -1.43
C LEU A 173 24.10 -23.84 -2.38
N ARG A 174 25.22 -23.36 -1.86
CA ARG A 174 26.50 -23.31 -2.60
C ARG A 174 27.02 -24.71 -2.86
#